data_AF-A0A382UJ10-F1
#
_entry.id   AF-A0A382UJ10-F1
#
_cell.length_a   1.000
_cell.length_b   1.000
_cell.length_c   1.000
_cell.angle_alpha   90.00
_cell.angle_beta   90.00
_cell.angle_gamma   90.00
#
_symmetry.space_group_name_H-M   'P 1'
#
loop_
_entity.id
_entity.type
_entity.pdbx_description
1 polymer ?
#
loop_
_entity_poly.entity_id
_entity_poly.type
_entity_poly.pdbx_seq_one_letter_code
_entity_poly.pdbx_strand_id
1 'polypeptide(L)'
;MKITKTEVFVLGDPEPEGPVDGARVHGLAFVRIHTDEGITGLSEIFCVPPGVARAVLDGPESLFGRLLLGDYPVTPERLWTRLYNSMLHGNRRGWVIICLGAVDVALWDIFGKSTRRPVYELLGGAERSRNQVIESNAPRCVIPYCTIISDGWDRDSVLGEQ
;
A
#
# COMPACT_ATOMS: atom_id res chain seq x y z
N MET A 1 -2.52 7.61 -18.90
CA MET A 1 -2.11 7.31 -17.52
C MET A 1 -0.75 6.66 -17.49
N LYS A 2 0.26 7.35 -16.98
CA LYS A 2 1.63 6.86 -16.77
C LYS A 2 2.07 7.12 -15.34
N ILE A 3 2.93 6.26 -14.80
CA ILE A 3 3.55 6.44 -13.48
C ILE A 3 4.61 7.54 -13.57
N THR A 4 4.54 8.53 -12.67
CA THR A 4 5.40 9.72 -12.66
C THR A 4 6.34 9.78 -11.46
N LYS A 5 5.97 9.16 -10.34
CA LYS A 5 6.77 9.15 -9.11
C LYS A 5 6.44 7.93 -8.26
N THR A 6 7.44 7.35 -7.64
CA THR A 6 7.30 6.40 -6.53
C THR A 6 7.88 7.02 -5.27
N GLU A 7 7.13 6.95 -4.18
CA GLU A 7 7.47 7.60 -2.91
C GLU A 7 7.31 6.61 -1.77
N VAL A 8 8.36 6.46 -0.95
CA VAL A 8 8.28 5.67 0.28
C VAL A 8 8.28 6.60 1.48
N PHE A 9 7.30 6.42 2.35
CA PHE A 9 7.19 7.17 3.61
C PHE A 9 6.93 6.20 4.76
N VAL A 10 7.23 6.65 5.98
CA VAL A 10 7.14 5.83 7.19
C VAL A 10 6.08 6.43 8.09
N LEU A 11 5.20 5.58 8.60
CA LEU A 11 4.21 5.94 9.62
C LEU A 11 4.50 5.14 10.89
N GLY A 12 4.62 5.84 12.01
CA GLY A 12 4.86 5.25 13.33
C GLY A 12 5.31 6.31 14.31
N ASP A 13 5.47 5.90 15.56
CA ASP A 13 5.93 6.80 16.61
C ASP A 13 7.40 7.19 16.36
N PRO A 14 7.80 8.42 16.73
CA PRO A 14 9.19 8.85 16.62
C PRO A 14 10.12 7.95 17.43
N GLU A 15 11.41 7.94 17.07
CA GLU A 15 12.39 7.18 17.84
C GLU A 15 12.46 7.72 19.27
N PRO A 16 12.42 6.83 20.28
CA PRO A 16 12.36 7.25 21.66
C PRO A 16 13.72 7.74 22.14
N GLU A 17 13.73 8.79 22.95
CA GLU A 17 14.93 9.27 23.65
C GLU A 17 15.17 8.55 25.00
N GLY A 18 14.42 7.48 25.29
CA GLY A 18 14.46 6.78 26.58
C GLY A 18 13.73 5.43 26.62
N PRO A 19 13.52 4.84 27.82
CA PRO A 19 12.81 3.58 27.98
C PRO A 19 11.40 3.67 27.41
N VAL A 20 11.05 2.69 26.57
CA VAL A 20 9.75 2.61 25.90
C VAL A 20 8.79 1.71 26.65
N ASP A 21 7.53 2.12 26.70
CA ASP A 21 6.44 1.21 27.01
C ASP A 21 6.18 0.25 25.83
N GLY A 22 5.47 -0.85 26.09
CA GLY A 22 5.12 -1.83 25.06
C GLY A 22 4.02 -1.38 24.10
N ALA A 23 3.52 -0.14 24.22
CA ALA A 23 2.39 0.36 23.46
C ALA A 23 2.79 1.09 22.16
N ARG A 24 4.09 1.22 21.91
CA ARG A 24 4.63 1.96 20.75
C ARG A 24 4.31 1.29 19.42
N VAL A 25 3.96 2.10 18.43
CA VAL A 25 3.80 1.66 17.04
C VAL A 25 5.15 1.82 16.33
N HIS A 26 5.77 0.69 15.97
CA HIS A 26 6.98 0.69 15.17
C HIS A 26 6.72 1.30 13.78
N GLY A 27 7.71 2.03 13.25
CA GLY A 27 7.64 2.62 11.92
C GLY A 27 7.39 1.59 10.83
N LEU A 28 6.23 1.69 10.18
CA LEU A 28 5.84 0.89 9.02
C LEU A 28 6.08 1.69 7.75
N ALA A 29 6.67 1.04 6.75
CA ALA A 29 6.91 1.65 5.46
C ALA A 29 5.69 1.51 4.56
N PHE A 30 5.37 2.58 3.85
CA PHE A 30 4.29 2.64 2.85
C PHE A 30 4.87 3.11 1.53
N VAL A 31 4.28 2.67 0.42
CA VAL A 31 4.58 3.16 -0.92
C VAL A 31 3.38 3.90 -1.48
N ARG A 32 3.62 5.09 -2.05
CA ARG A 32 2.68 5.82 -2.88
C ARG A 32 3.21 5.91 -4.31
N ILE A 33 2.42 5.43 -5.26
CA ILE A 33 2.71 5.50 -6.69
C ILE A 33 1.83 6.60 -7.28
N HIS A 34 2.44 7.57 -7.94
CA HIS A 34 1.78 8.73 -8.55
C HIS A 34 1.66 8.55 -10.06
N THR A 35 0.58 9.06 -10.65
CA THR A 35 0.36 9.07 -12.10
C THR A 35 0.25 10.49 -12.67
N ASP A 36 0.40 10.62 -13.98
CA ASP A 36 0.22 11.89 -14.72
C ASP A 36 -1.22 12.40 -14.73
N GLU A 37 -2.19 11.55 -14.42
CA GLU A 37 -3.62 11.90 -14.31
C GLU A 37 -4.05 12.24 -12.88
N GLY A 38 -3.10 12.34 -11.93
CA GLY A 38 -3.38 12.70 -10.53
C GLY A 38 -3.96 11.56 -9.69
N ILE A 39 -4.11 10.36 -10.24
CA ILE A 39 -4.51 9.17 -9.47
C ILE A 39 -3.27 8.59 -8.77
N THR A 40 -3.42 8.25 -7.49
CA THR A 40 -2.36 7.64 -6.70
C THR A 40 -2.77 6.29 -6.15
N GLY A 41 -1.84 5.35 -6.18
CA GLY A 41 -1.94 4.04 -5.52
C GLY A 41 -1.21 4.05 -4.19
N LEU A 42 -1.79 3.41 -3.18
CA LEU A 42 -1.20 3.30 -1.85
C LEU A 42 -1.10 1.84 -1.43
N SER A 43 0.01 1.48 -0.79
CA SER A 43 0.18 0.16 -0.19
C SER A 43 1.11 0.19 1.02
N GLU A 44 0.84 -0.71 1.96
CA GLU A 44 1.72 -1.00 3.08
C GLU A 44 2.82 -1.98 2.64
N ILE A 45 4.03 -1.78 3.15
CA ILE A 45 5.17 -2.68 2.94
C ILE A 45 5.42 -3.45 4.24
N PHE A 46 4.62 -4.50 4.44
CA PHE A 46 4.61 -5.28 5.67
C PHE A 46 5.96 -5.97 5.94
N CYS A 47 6.47 -5.88 7.17
CA CYS A 47 7.70 -6.54 7.62
C CYS A 47 9.00 -6.23 6.82
N VAL A 48 9.08 -5.05 6.19
CA VAL A 48 10.31 -4.58 5.54
C VAL A 48 10.88 -3.37 6.28
N PRO A 49 12.17 -3.38 6.67
CA PRO A 49 12.80 -2.20 7.27
C PRO A 49 12.72 -0.98 6.35
N PRO A 50 12.37 0.22 6.84
CA PRO A 50 12.18 1.41 6.00
C PRO A 50 13.35 1.75 5.07
N GLY A 51 14.60 1.57 5.51
CA GLY A 51 15.77 1.80 4.67
C GLY A 51 15.83 0.88 3.45
N VAL A 52 15.43 -0.39 3.63
CA VAL A 52 15.35 -1.37 2.53
C VAL A 52 14.20 -1.02 1.60
N ALA A 53 13.02 -0.68 2.15
CA ALA A 53 11.88 -0.25 1.36
C ALA A 53 12.24 0.96 0.47
N ARG A 54 12.95 1.95 1.02
CA ARG A 54 13.42 3.12 0.27
C ARG A 54 14.39 2.74 -0.85
N ALA A 55 15.39 1.91 -0.56
CA ALA A 55 16.33 1.46 -1.58
C ALA A 55 15.67 0.70 -2.73
N VAL A 56 14.56 0.00 -2.47
CA VAL A 56 13.85 -0.78 -3.49
C VAL A 56 12.84 0.07 -4.28
N LEU A 57 12.17 1.05 -3.65
CA LEU A 57 10.99 1.70 -4.23
C LEU A 57 11.04 3.24 -4.29
N ASP A 58 11.86 3.92 -3.48
CA ASP A 58 11.79 5.37 -3.32
C ASP A 58 12.56 6.10 -4.42
N GLY A 59 11.83 6.79 -5.29
CA GLY A 59 12.40 7.61 -6.35
C GLY A 59 13.00 6.84 -7.55
N PRO A 60 13.49 7.60 -8.55
CA PRO A 60 13.95 7.09 -9.85
C PRO A 60 15.20 6.21 -9.76
N GLU A 61 16.02 6.36 -8.73
CA GLU A 61 17.28 5.60 -8.60
C GLU A 61 17.11 4.27 -7.86
N SER A 62 15.91 4.01 -7.31
CA SER A 62 15.61 2.77 -6.60
C SER A 62 15.47 1.58 -7.56
N LEU A 63 15.62 0.37 -7.01
CA LEU A 63 15.63 -0.87 -7.80
C LEU A 63 14.41 -1.00 -8.74
N PHE A 64 13.20 -0.76 -8.22
CA PHE A 64 11.95 -0.84 -8.97
C PHE A 64 11.43 0.52 -9.43
N GLY A 65 11.75 1.63 -8.74
CA GLY A 65 11.32 2.96 -9.16
C GLY A 65 11.76 3.27 -10.59
N ARG A 66 13.03 3.01 -10.93
CA ARG A 66 13.55 3.15 -12.31
C ARG A 66 12.80 2.34 -13.36
N LEU A 67 12.24 1.19 -12.97
CA LEU A 67 11.51 0.30 -13.86
C LEU A 67 10.04 0.69 -13.98
N LEU A 68 9.48 1.39 -12.98
CA LEU A 68 8.08 1.77 -12.93
C LEU A 68 7.82 3.11 -13.63
N LEU A 69 8.78 4.02 -13.64
CA LEU A 69 8.60 5.36 -14.21
C LEU A 69 8.30 5.31 -15.72
N GLY A 70 7.28 6.06 -16.13
CA GLY A 70 6.82 6.14 -17.53
C GLY A 70 5.91 5.01 -17.98
N ASP A 71 5.72 3.97 -17.15
CA ASP A 71 4.86 2.84 -17.48
C ASP A 71 3.38 3.07 -17.18
N TYR A 72 2.56 2.26 -17.84
CA TYR A 72 1.11 2.30 -17.70
C TYR A 72 0.64 1.37 -16.55
N PRO A 73 -0.03 1.90 -15.50
CA PRO A 73 -0.42 1.12 -14.33
C PRO A 73 -1.66 0.24 -14.55
N VAL A 74 -2.42 0.44 -15.64
CA VAL A 74 -3.66 -0.28 -15.97
C VAL A 74 -3.47 -1.75 -16.38
N THR A 75 -2.24 -2.26 -16.30
CA THR A 75 -1.92 -3.68 -16.52
C THR A 75 -1.05 -4.19 -15.36
N PRO A 76 -1.64 -4.39 -14.16
CA PRO A 76 -0.90 -4.81 -12.97
C PRO A 76 -0.07 -6.07 -13.19
N GLU A 77 -0.64 -7.11 -13.81
CA GLU A 77 0.02 -8.40 -14.05
C GLU A 77 1.21 -8.28 -15.01
N ARG A 78 1.10 -7.40 -16.00
CA ARG A 78 2.21 -7.14 -16.95
C ARG A 78 3.39 -6.51 -16.21
N LEU A 79 3.11 -5.51 -15.37
CA LEU A 79 4.14 -4.83 -14.59
C LEU A 79 4.74 -5.79 -13.56
N TRP A 80 3.91 -6.55 -12.86
CA TRP A 80 4.35 -7.56 -11.92
C TRP A 80 5.29 -8.57 -12.58
N THR A 81 4.87 -9.15 -13.71
CA THR A 81 5.67 -10.14 -14.46
C THR A 81 7.00 -9.55 -14.91
N ARG A 82 7.00 -8.31 -15.41
CA ARG A 82 8.23 -7.64 -15.83
C ARG A 82 9.19 -7.38 -14.66
N LEU A 83 8.69 -6.88 -13.54
CA LEU A 83 9.50 -6.67 -12.34
C LEU A 83 10.01 -8.00 -11.77
N TYR A 84 9.18 -9.04 -11.73
CA TYR A 84 9.58 -10.38 -11.31
C TYR A 84 10.66 -10.99 -12.20
N ASN A 85 10.60 -10.75 -13.50
CA ASN A 85 11.61 -11.19 -14.45
C ASN A 85 12.90 -10.38 -14.35
N SER A 86 12.85 -9.10 -13.94
CA SER A 86 14.07 -8.33 -13.64
C SER A 86 14.88 -8.91 -12.47
N MET A 87 14.26 -9.78 -11.67
CA MET A 87 14.84 -10.49 -10.53
C MET A 87 15.33 -11.90 -10.89
N LEU A 88 15.61 -12.21 -12.15
CA LEU A 88 16.04 -13.57 -12.54
C LEU A 88 17.29 -14.06 -11.79
N HIS A 89 18.23 -13.17 -11.50
CA HIS A 89 19.53 -13.52 -10.91
C HIS A 89 19.63 -13.32 -9.38
N GLY A 90 18.52 -12.97 -8.71
CA GLY A 90 18.49 -12.69 -7.27
C GLY A 90 17.17 -12.05 -6.83
N ASN A 91 16.97 -11.73 -5.55
CA ASN A 91 15.82 -10.94 -5.08
C ASN A 91 14.40 -11.57 -5.21
N ARG A 92 14.28 -12.83 -5.65
CA ARG A 92 13.00 -13.58 -5.69
C ARG A 92 12.49 -14.07 -4.34
N ARG A 93 13.16 -13.71 -3.24
CA ARG A 93 12.81 -14.07 -1.86
C ARG A 93 13.20 -12.91 -0.93
N GLY A 94 12.68 -12.94 0.30
CA GLY A 94 12.98 -11.95 1.33
C GLY A 94 12.30 -10.60 1.07
N TRP A 95 12.95 -9.51 1.46
CA TRP A 95 12.32 -8.20 1.44
C TRP A 95 11.97 -7.67 0.05
N VAL A 96 12.76 -7.98 -0.97
CA VAL A 96 12.51 -7.41 -2.32
C VAL A 96 11.24 -7.97 -2.96
N ILE A 97 10.94 -9.27 -2.77
CA ILE A 97 9.67 -9.84 -3.26
C ILE A 97 8.46 -9.31 -2.48
N ILE A 98 8.63 -8.97 -1.19
CA ILE A 98 7.60 -8.31 -0.40
C ILE A 98 7.34 -6.89 -0.94
N CYS A 99 8.39 -6.13 -1.26
CA CYS A 99 8.26 -4.84 -1.93
C CYS A 99 7.55 -4.95 -3.29
N LEU A 100 7.78 -6.03 -4.06
CA LEU A 100 7.03 -6.27 -5.30
C LEU A 100 5.54 -6.51 -5.01
N GLY A 101 5.21 -7.26 -3.95
CA GLY A 101 3.83 -7.41 -3.50
C GLY A 101 3.18 -6.07 -3.12
N ALA A 102 3.92 -5.18 -2.45
CA ALA A 102 3.42 -3.86 -2.14
C ALA A 102 3.13 -3.01 -3.39
N VAL A 103 3.99 -3.11 -4.42
CA VAL A 103 3.76 -2.48 -5.73
C VAL A 103 2.48 -3.03 -6.38
N ASP A 104 2.28 -4.35 -6.35
CA ASP A 104 1.08 -4.97 -6.91
C ASP A 104 -0.21 -4.40 -6.32
N VAL A 105 -0.29 -4.33 -4.99
CA VAL A 105 -1.43 -3.75 -4.28
C VAL A 105 -1.63 -2.28 -4.66
N ALA A 106 -0.56 -1.48 -4.75
CA ALA A 106 -0.66 -0.08 -5.15
C ALA A 106 -1.13 0.08 -6.61
N LEU A 107 -0.73 -0.82 -7.51
CA LEU A 107 -1.20 -0.83 -8.91
C LEU A 107 -2.69 -1.18 -8.99
N TRP A 108 -3.15 -2.15 -8.20
CA TRP A 108 -4.58 -2.48 -8.09
C TRP A 108 -5.41 -1.34 -7.52
N ASP A 109 -4.89 -0.60 -6.54
CA ASP A 109 -5.54 0.61 -6.01
C ASP A 109 -5.68 1.70 -7.09
N ILE A 110 -4.63 1.93 -7.90
CA ILE A 110 -4.71 2.83 -9.07
C ILE A 110 -5.77 2.35 -10.05
N PHE A 111 -5.79 1.05 -10.36
CA PHE A 111 -6.71 0.49 -11.34
C PHE A 111 -8.17 0.61 -10.87
N GLY A 112 -8.44 0.30 -9.60
CA GLY A 112 -9.74 0.52 -8.95
C GLY A 112 -10.20 1.98 -9.02
N LYS A 113 -9.32 2.92 -8.63
CA LYS A 113 -9.61 4.36 -8.72
C LYS A 113 -9.85 4.83 -10.16
N SER A 114 -9.05 4.38 -11.11
CA SER A 114 -9.18 4.75 -12.54
C SER A 114 -10.49 4.26 -13.16
N THR A 115 -10.98 3.10 -12.72
CA THR A 115 -12.23 2.50 -13.19
C THR A 115 -13.44 2.89 -12.35
N ARG A 116 -13.24 3.63 -11.25
CA ARG A 116 -14.25 3.95 -10.23
C ARG A 116 -14.97 2.71 -9.70
N ARG A 117 -14.24 1.62 -9.53
CA ARG A 117 -14.76 0.35 -9.02
C ARG A 117 -13.90 -0.15 -7.88
N PRO A 118 -14.50 -0.75 -6.84
CA PRO A 118 -13.71 -1.39 -5.81
C PRO A 118 -12.96 -2.61 -6.37
N VAL A 119 -11.74 -2.85 -5.89
CA VAL A 119 -10.83 -3.87 -6.44
C VAL A 119 -11.47 -5.27 -6.43
N TYR A 120 -12.26 -5.62 -5.41
CA TYR A 120 -12.92 -6.93 -5.35
C TYR A 120 -13.86 -7.19 -6.55
N GLU A 121 -14.49 -6.16 -7.10
CA GLU A 121 -15.33 -6.31 -8.30
C GLU A 121 -14.51 -6.58 -9.56
N LEU A 122 -13.29 -6.04 -9.60
CA LEU A 122 -12.35 -6.25 -10.70
C LEU A 122 -11.75 -7.66 -10.63
N LEU A 123 -11.68 -8.25 -9.44
CA LEU A 123 -11.19 -9.60 -9.18
C LEU A 123 -12.27 -10.70 -9.27
N GLY A 124 -13.43 -10.39 -9.86
CA GLY A 124 -14.51 -11.38 -10.08
C GLY A 124 -15.73 -11.23 -9.19
N GLY A 125 -15.80 -10.19 -8.36
CA GLY A 125 -16.95 -9.90 -7.51
C GLY A 125 -16.88 -10.57 -6.13
N ALA A 126 -17.87 -10.28 -5.29
CA ALA A 126 -17.95 -10.84 -3.96
C ALA A 126 -18.64 -12.21 -4.00
N GLU A 127 -17.95 -13.25 -3.55
CA GLU A 127 -18.53 -14.58 -3.34
C GLU A 127 -19.26 -14.68 -1.97
N ARG A 128 -18.82 -13.88 -0.99
CA ARG A 128 -19.35 -13.88 0.38
C ARG A 128 -20.20 -12.64 0.63
N SER A 129 -21.36 -12.84 1.25
CA SER A 129 -22.23 -11.74 1.69
C SER A 129 -21.70 -11.10 2.97
N ARG A 130 -22.16 -9.87 3.27
CA ARG A 130 -21.83 -9.09 4.47
C ARG A 130 -21.95 -9.85 5.79
N ASN A 131 -22.69 -10.96 5.81
CA ASN A 131 -23.10 -11.69 7.02
C ASN A 131 -22.26 -12.94 7.33
N GLN A 132 -21.13 -13.17 6.64
CA GLN A 132 -20.31 -14.38 6.82
C GLN A 132 -19.02 -14.15 7.63
N VAL A 133 -18.92 -13.05 8.37
CA VAL A 133 -17.88 -12.88 9.40
C VAL A 133 -18.28 -13.75 10.60
N ILE A 134 -17.51 -14.80 10.89
CA ILE A 134 -17.71 -15.63 12.08
C ILE A 134 -17.35 -14.76 13.29
N GLU A 135 -18.36 -14.32 14.03
CA GLU A 135 -18.19 -13.65 15.32
C GLU A 135 -17.69 -14.67 16.35
N SER A 136 -16.41 -14.62 16.71
CA SER A 136 -15.99 -15.03 18.06
C SER A 136 -15.60 -13.83 18.94
N ASN A 137 -15.42 -12.64 18.34
CA ASN A 137 -15.21 -11.38 19.06
C ASN A 137 -15.40 -10.15 18.14
N ALA A 138 -16.54 -10.05 17.45
CA ALA A 138 -16.72 -9.03 16.42
C ALA A 138 -16.85 -7.62 17.02
N PRO A 139 -16.01 -6.65 16.64
CA PRO A 139 -16.30 -5.24 16.91
C PRO A 139 -17.59 -4.84 16.18
N ARG A 140 -18.51 -4.18 16.89
CA ARG A 140 -19.84 -3.75 16.40
C ARG A 140 -19.80 -2.77 15.22
N CYS A 141 -18.62 -2.26 14.90
CA CYS A 141 -18.37 -1.37 13.77
C CYS A 141 -17.10 -1.85 13.05
N VAL A 142 -17.25 -2.27 11.79
CA VAL A 142 -16.13 -2.54 10.89
C VAL A 142 -16.07 -1.37 9.92
N ILE A 143 -15.08 -0.49 10.11
CA ILE A 143 -14.75 0.57 9.16
C ILE A 143 -13.77 -0.04 8.15
N PRO A 144 -14.10 -0.10 6.85
CA PRO A 144 -13.22 -0.69 5.84
C PRO A 144 -11.90 0.09 5.76
N TYR A 145 -10.77 -0.64 5.82
CA TYR A 145 -9.41 -0.11 5.69
C TYR A 145 -9.07 0.22 4.22
N CYS A 146 -9.86 1.08 3.58
CA CYS A 146 -9.41 1.78 2.37
C CYS A 146 -9.61 3.29 2.56
N THR A 147 -8.49 3.99 2.82
CA THR A 147 -8.32 5.44 2.78
C THR A 147 -9.44 6.28 3.43
N ILE A 148 -9.33 6.54 4.75
CA ILE A 148 -9.90 7.75 5.34
C ILE A 148 -8.89 8.88 5.08
N ILE A 149 -9.22 9.80 4.19
CA ILE A 149 -8.81 11.19 4.38
C ILE A 149 -9.95 11.77 5.20
N SER A 150 -9.70 12.09 6.47
CA SER A 150 -10.62 12.95 7.21
C SER A 150 -10.22 14.38 6.93
N ASP A 151 -11.21 15.23 6.68
CA ASP A 151 -10.98 16.66 6.44
C ASP A 151 -10.57 17.41 7.72
N GLY A 152 -10.56 16.72 8.87
CA GLY A 152 -10.10 17.21 10.18
C GLY A 152 -9.86 16.07 11.17
N TRP A 153 -8.98 16.31 12.14
CA TRP A 153 -8.51 15.35 13.14
C TRP A 153 -8.69 15.95 14.54
N ASP A 154 -9.94 16.16 14.96
CA ASP A 154 -10.26 16.64 16.30
C ASP A 154 -10.99 15.57 17.11
N ARG A 155 -10.83 15.61 18.44
CA ARG A 155 -11.29 14.56 19.36
C ARG A 155 -12.81 14.43 19.39
N ASP A 156 -13.54 15.51 19.18
CA ASP A 156 -14.99 15.53 19.40
C ASP A 156 -15.74 14.92 18.21
N SER A 157 -15.22 15.09 16.99
CA SER A 157 -15.76 14.41 15.80
C SER A 157 -15.63 12.89 15.88
N VAL A 158 -14.55 12.38 16.48
CA VAL A 158 -14.30 10.94 16.64
C VAL A 158 -15.23 10.29 17.69
N LEU A 159 -15.64 11.04 18.72
CA LEU A 159 -16.44 10.51 19.81
C LEU A 159 -17.96 10.55 19.56
N GLY A 160 -18.43 11.41 18.65
CA GLY A 160 -19.86 11.53 18.34
C GLY A 160 -20.44 10.40 17.49
N GLU A 161 -19.61 9.54 16.90
CA GLU A 161 -20.02 8.43 16.03
C GLU A 161 -20.09 7.06 16.74
N GLN A 162 -19.89 7.02 18.07
CA GLN A 162 -20.08 5.83 18.93
C GLN A 162 -21.44 5.84 19.64
#